data_AF-A0A194V6H9-F1
#
_entry.id   AF-A0A194V6H9-F1
#
_cell.length_a   1.000
_cell.length_b   1.000
_cell.length_c   1.000
_cell.angle_alpha   90.00
_cell.angle_beta   90.00
_cell.angle_gamma   90.00
#
_symmetry.space_group_name_H-M   'P 1'
#
loop_
_entity.id
_entity.type
_entity.pdbx_description
1 polymer ?
#
loop_
_entity_poly.entity_id
_entity_poly.type
_entity_poly.pdbx_seq_one_letter_code
_entity_poly.pdbx_strand_id
1 'polypeptide(L)'
;MTSQSVLPPSPPPWAEPLTTTLSSEPQFRERQVIYFPGSPEFADSENDYFNAAVREAQSVAVARPTSTADVSALLRILAVICPLPRPLPCAALGMQLMSVLQRMPGVSPSIVSLLKGDKMRGLRGVDVLAGDKHVRIAAGEKWHSVFAALESHKPLLTAVGGRSRNVGAIGSYLVVLASGEIITARRDDSKTADLWDALRGGSTNFGIVTAVEMSCFPHPAHFRGGTPFYLPSARQETLKALYRICTTYNNAKDDDFVAEADTKYLEEVAALARQMGLEHRYIFANYAWPTEPVMAGYGEERLVFLRKVAAKYDPKGFFQGQFVGGFKIGRSEES
;
A
#
# COMPACT_ATOMS: atom_id res chain seq x y z
N MET A 1 31.96 2.66 -28.06
CA MET A 1 30.95 1.62 -27.80
C MET A 1 29.59 2.21 -28.09
N THR A 2 28.93 1.68 -29.12
CA THR A 2 27.62 2.12 -29.60
C THR A 2 26.55 1.82 -28.56
N SER A 3 25.80 2.86 -28.18
CA SER A 3 24.56 2.75 -27.41
C SER A 3 23.58 1.89 -28.21
N GLN A 4 23.45 0.61 -27.87
CA GLN A 4 22.34 -0.20 -28.35
C GLN A 4 21.08 0.38 -27.70
N SER A 5 20.22 1.01 -28.50
CA SER A 5 18.86 1.32 -28.06
C SER A 5 18.18 0.01 -27.74
N VAL A 6 18.05 -0.31 -26.46
CA VAL A 6 17.19 -1.41 -26.00
C VAL A 6 15.79 -1.05 -26.48
N LEU A 7 15.30 -1.78 -27.48
CA LEU A 7 13.89 -1.68 -27.89
C LEU A 7 13.03 -1.92 -26.64
N PRO A 8 11.96 -1.13 -26.43
CA PRO A 8 11.08 -1.38 -25.30
C PRO A 8 10.59 -2.83 -25.37
N PRO A 9 10.56 -3.55 -24.24
CA PRO A 9 10.13 -4.93 -24.23
C PRO A 9 8.73 -5.05 -24.85
N SER A 10 8.52 -6.07 -25.67
CA SER A 10 7.20 -6.33 -26.24
C SER A 10 6.17 -6.48 -25.11
N PRO A 11 4.94 -5.93 -25.27
CA PRO A 11 3.93 -6.04 -24.25
C PRO A 11 3.63 -7.52 -23.98
N PRO A 12 3.40 -7.90 -22.72
CA PRO A 12 3.26 -9.30 -22.37
C PRO A 12 1.92 -9.85 -22.91
N PRO A 13 1.79 -11.19 -23.08
CA PRO A 13 0.64 -11.79 -23.75
C PRO A 13 -0.74 -11.51 -23.11
N TRP A 14 -0.76 -11.13 -21.84
CA TRP A 14 -1.97 -10.80 -21.09
C TRP A 14 -2.39 -9.33 -21.24
N ALA A 15 -1.51 -8.45 -21.74
CA ALA A 15 -1.77 -7.01 -21.81
C ALA A 15 -2.94 -6.68 -22.75
N GLU A 16 -2.97 -7.25 -23.94
CA GLU A 16 -4.02 -7.01 -24.93
C GLU A 16 -5.40 -7.55 -24.49
N PRO A 17 -5.53 -8.80 -23.97
CA PRO A 17 -6.77 -9.27 -23.37
C PRO A 17 -7.27 -8.38 -22.23
N LEU A 18 -6.36 -7.88 -21.39
CA LEU A 18 -6.69 -6.99 -20.28
C LEU A 18 -7.20 -5.64 -20.78
N THR A 19 -6.45 -4.94 -21.64
CA THR A 19 -6.85 -3.61 -22.14
C THR A 19 -8.15 -3.68 -22.93
N THR A 20 -8.37 -4.75 -23.70
CA THR A 20 -9.63 -5.03 -24.40
C THR A 20 -10.79 -5.16 -23.43
N THR A 21 -10.64 -6.01 -22.39
CA THR A 21 -11.70 -6.25 -21.41
C THR A 21 -12.02 -4.97 -20.63
N LEU A 22 -10.98 -4.24 -20.16
CA LEU A 22 -11.14 -2.97 -19.46
C LEU A 22 -11.86 -1.91 -20.30
N SER A 23 -11.59 -1.85 -21.60
CA SER A 23 -12.23 -0.90 -22.52
C SER A 23 -13.69 -1.25 -22.83
N SER A 24 -14.01 -2.54 -22.84
CA SER A 24 -15.36 -3.04 -23.13
C SER A 24 -16.30 -3.04 -21.92
N GLU A 25 -15.76 -2.99 -20.70
CA GLU A 25 -16.55 -3.02 -19.45
C GLU A 25 -17.43 -1.76 -19.34
N PRO A 26 -18.77 -1.89 -19.42
CA PRO A 26 -19.67 -0.73 -19.42
C PRO A 26 -19.48 0.17 -18.20
N GLN A 27 -19.29 -0.42 -17.02
CA GLN A 27 -19.08 0.33 -15.78
C GLN A 27 -17.88 1.29 -15.87
N PHE A 28 -16.80 0.88 -16.55
CA PHE A 28 -15.59 1.68 -16.70
C PHE A 28 -15.72 2.71 -17.81
N ARG A 29 -16.37 2.33 -18.92
CA ARG A 29 -16.56 3.20 -20.09
C ARG A 29 -17.45 4.39 -19.77
N GLU A 30 -18.56 4.17 -19.08
CA GLU A 30 -19.53 5.22 -18.74
C GLU A 30 -18.99 6.20 -17.69
N ARG A 31 -18.19 5.70 -16.75
CA ARG A 31 -17.65 6.47 -15.64
C ARG A 31 -16.24 7.02 -15.86
N GLN A 32 -15.64 6.71 -17.01
CA GLN A 32 -14.25 7.06 -17.35
C GLN A 32 -13.25 6.69 -16.24
N VAL A 33 -13.28 5.44 -15.79
CA VAL A 33 -12.43 4.97 -14.69
C VAL A 33 -11.04 4.53 -15.16
N ILE A 34 -10.93 4.08 -16.41
CA ILE A 34 -9.69 3.54 -16.97
C ILE A 34 -9.10 4.51 -17.99
N TYR A 35 -7.80 4.76 -17.88
CA TYR A 35 -7.03 5.63 -18.75
C TYR A 35 -5.88 4.83 -19.36
N PHE A 36 -5.60 5.08 -20.64
CA PHE A 36 -4.61 4.35 -21.43
C PHE A 36 -3.46 5.28 -21.84
N PRO A 37 -2.28 4.73 -22.21
CA PRO A 37 -1.17 5.53 -22.73
C PRO A 37 -1.60 6.52 -23.82
N GLY A 38 -1.11 7.76 -23.70
CA GLY A 38 -1.46 8.86 -24.60
C GLY A 38 -2.54 9.81 -24.06
N SER A 39 -3.24 9.46 -22.97
CA SER A 39 -4.16 10.40 -22.29
C SER A 39 -3.43 11.30 -21.27
N PRO A 40 -3.86 12.55 -21.08
CA PRO A 40 -3.31 13.43 -20.03
C PRO A 40 -3.44 12.84 -18.63
N GLU A 41 -4.53 12.15 -18.32
CA GLU A 41 -4.81 11.55 -17.02
C GLU A 41 -3.92 10.33 -16.74
N PHE A 42 -3.59 9.57 -17.78
CA PHE A 42 -2.59 8.51 -17.70
C PHE A 42 -1.22 9.11 -17.36
N ALA A 43 -0.79 10.15 -18.09
CA ALA A 43 0.49 10.80 -17.86
C ALA A 43 0.57 11.46 -16.46
N ASP A 44 -0.51 12.14 -16.01
CA ASP A 44 -0.65 12.67 -14.65
C ASP A 44 -0.43 11.56 -13.61
N SER A 45 -1.10 10.43 -13.81
CA SER A 45 -1.05 9.31 -12.87
C SER A 45 0.29 8.57 -12.83
N GLU A 46 1.04 8.53 -13.93
CA GLU A 46 2.39 7.95 -13.97
C GLU A 46 3.47 8.92 -13.45
N ASN A 47 3.23 10.24 -13.47
CA ASN A 47 4.19 11.22 -12.94
C ASN A 47 4.03 11.50 -11.44
N ASP A 48 2.93 11.06 -10.83
CA ASP A 48 2.58 11.32 -9.44
C ASP A 48 3.31 10.42 -8.41
N TYR A 49 4.25 9.56 -8.84
CA TYR A 49 5.06 8.82 -7.87
C TYR A 49 6.04 9.74 -7.14
N PHE A 50 6.09 9.61 -5.82
CA PHE A 50 7.12 10.26 -5.00
C PHE A 50 8.53 9.80 -5.37
N ASN A 51 8.70 8.53 -5.76
CA ASN A 51 9.98 7.94 -6.16
C ASN A 51 10.15 7.97 -7.69
N ALA A 52 11.26 8.55 -8.17
CA ALA A 52 11.61 8.64 -9.58
C ALA A 52 11.78 7.26 -10.25
N ALA A 53 12.37 6.27 -9.56
CA ALA A 53 12.56 4.91 -10.10
C ALA A 53 11.22 4.19 -10.38
N VAL A 54 10.14 4.58 -9.68
CA VAL A 54 8.80 4.04 -9.91
C VAL A 54 8.10 4.75 -11.09
N ARG A 55 8.50 5.98 -11.42
CA ARG A 55 8.01 6.71 -12.61
C ARG A 55 8.48 6.09 -13.92
N GLU A 56 9.52 5.27 -13.88
CA GLU A 56 10.00 4.50 -15.04
C GLU A 56 9.09 3.29 -15.35
N ALA A 57 7.98 3.11 -14.61
CA ALA A 57 7.02 2.06 -14.87
C ALA A 57 6.27 2.23 -16.20
N GLN A 58 6.15 1.15 -16.96
CA GLN A 58 5.44 1.11 -18.24
C GLN A 58 4.06 0.47 -18.09
N SER A 59 3.11 1.22 -17.52
CA SER A 59 1.71 0.78 -17.40
C SER A 59 1.04 0.68 -18.78
N VAL A 60 0.22 -0.36 -19.00
CA VAL A 60 -0.69 -0.51 -20.16
C VAL A 60 -2.03 0.16 -19.91
N ALA A 61 -2.39 0.39 -18.64
CA ALA A 61 -3.57 1.11 -18.22
C ALA A 61 -3.41 1.62 -16.78
N VAL A 62 -4.13 2.70 -16.47
CA VAL A 62 -4.30 3.25 -15.13
C VAL A 62 -5.78 3.30 -14.79
N ALA A 63 -6.14 2.84 -13.59
CA ALA A 63 -7.48 3.02 -13.04
C ALA A 63 -7.48 4.18 -12.04
N ARG A 64 -8.55 4.98 -12.07
CA ARG A 64 -8.87 5.97 -11.05
C ARG A 64 -10.29 5.69 -10.54
N PRO A 65 -10.48 4.64 -9.73
CA PRO A 65 -11.81 4.31 -9.22
C PRO A 65 -12.41 5.46 -8.42
N THR A 66 -13.72 5.61 -8.52
CA THR A 66 -14.49 6.63 -7.77
C THR A 66 -15.45 5.99 -6.78
N SER A 67 -15.58 4.66 -6.80
CA SER A 67 -16.44 3.90 -5.90
C SER A 67 -15.85 2.52 -5.56
N THR A 68 -16.28 1.94 -4.45
CA THR A 68 -15.91 0.57 -4.07
C THR A 68 -16.33 -0.45 -5.14
N ALA A 69 -17.43 -0.18 -5.83
CA ALA A 69 -17.90 -1.00 -6.95
C ALA A 69 -16.91 -1.01 -8.12
N ASP A 70 -16.20 0.10 -8.38
CA ASP A 70 -15.18 0.15 -9.44
C ASP A 70 -13.99 -0.74 -9.08
N VAL A 71 -13.57 -0.72 -7.82
CA VAL A 71 -12.50 -1.60 -7.30
C VAL A 71 -12.92 -3.07 -7.35
N SER A 72 -14.17 -3.38 -6.99
CA SER A 72 -14.76 -4.71 -7.09
C SER A 72 -14.79 -5.24 -8.53
N ALA A 73 -15.29 -4.44 -9.47
CA ALA A 73 -15.29 -4.81 -10.89
C ALA A 73 -13.88 -5.06 -11.41
N LEU A 74 -12.93 -4.21 -11.01
CA LEU A 74 -11.54 -4.31 -11.43
C LEU A 74 -10.89 -5.61 -10.94
N LEU A 75 -11.08 -5.95 -9.65
CA LEU A 75 -10.54 -7.19 -9.10
C LEU A 75 -11.19 -8.44 -9.71
N ARG A 76 -12.48 -8.41 -10.06
CA ARG A 76 -13.13 -9.51 -10.79
C ARG A 76 -12.49 -9.74 -12.16
N ILE A 77 -12.28 -8.68 -12.93
CA ILE A 77 -11.65 -8.75 -14.26
C ILE A 77 -10.22 -9.30 -14.13
N LEU A 78 -9.45 -8.79 -13.18
CA LEU A 78 -8.08 -9.23 -12.96
C LEU A 78 -7.99 -10.69 -12.50
N ALA A 79 -8.88 -11.12 -11.60
CA ALA A 79 -8.91 -12.52 -11.15
C ALA A 79 -9.21 -13.50 -12.29
N VAL A 80 -9.91 -13.07 -13.34
CA VAL A 80 -10.23 -13.89 -14.53
C VAL A 80 -9.10 -13.86 -15.56
N ILE A 81 -8.55 -12.68 -15.87
CA ILE A 81 -7.54 -12.51 -16.93
C ILE A 81 -6.15 -12.92 -16.45
N CYS A 82 -5.92 -12.86 -15.15
CA CYS A 82 -4.65 -13.19 -14.50
C CYS A 82 -4.79 -14.44 -13.59
N PRO A 83 -5.25 -15.60 -14.11
CA PRO A 83 -5.50 -16.76 -13.27
C PRO A 83 -4.18 -17.38 -12.78
N LEU A 84 -4.17 -17.74 -11.50
CA LEU A 84 -3.11 -18.54 -10.87
C LEU A 84 -3.08 -19.96 -11.47
N PRO A 85 -1.92 -20.66 -11.52
CA PRO A 85 -0.69 -20.42 -10.76
C PRO A 85 0.35 -19.55 -11.48
N ARG A 86 0.11 -19.09 -12.71
CA ARG A 86 1.10 -18.27 -13.45
C ARG A 86 1.36 -16.98 -12.67
N PRO A 87 2.54 -16.80 -12.05
CA PRO A 87 2.91 -15.50 -11.50
C PRO A 87 2.99 -14.58 -12.72
N LEU A 88 2.19 -13.52 -12.76
CA LEU A 88 2.53 -12.43 -13.65
C LEU A 88 3.72 -11.75 -13.01
N PRO A 89 4.87 -11.63 -13.70
CA PRO A 89 5.97 -10.82 -13.17
C PRO A 89 5.58 -9.33 -13.02
N CYS A 90 4.37 -8.93 -13.46
CA CYS A 90 4.08 -7.55 -13.84
C CYS A 90 2.66 -7.02 -13.55
N ALA A 91 1.85 -7.64 -12.68
CA ALA A 91 0.60 -7.00 -12.23
C ALA A 91 0.86 -6.22 -10.93
N ALA A 92 1.15 -4.93 -11.01
CA ALA A 92 1.24 -4.10 -9.80
C ALA A 92 -0.02 -3.27 -9.62
N LEU A 93 -1.06 -3.93 -9.10
CA LEU A 93 -2.00 -3.19 -8.26
C LEU A 93 -1.18 -2.65 -7.08
N GLY A 94 -0.68 -1.42 -7.18
CA GLY A 94 0.34 -0.92 -6.25
C GLY A 94 -0.25 -0.04 -5.16
N MET A 95 -0.58 -0.60 -4.00
CA MET A 95 -0.67 0.18 -2.77
C MET A 95 0.72 0.25 -2.14
N GLN A 96 1.47 1.30 -2.49
CA GLN A 96 2.65 1.65 -1.72
C GLN A 96 2.19 2.30 -0.41
N LEU A 97 2.18 1.52 0.68
CA LEU A 97 2.48 2.10 1.98
C LEU A 97 3.83 2.80 1.89
N MET A 98 4.12 3.71 2.81
CA MET A 98 5.39 4.41 2.93
C MET A 98 6.56 3.45 3.25
N SER A 99 6.78 2.37 2.47
CA SER A 99 8.11 1.82 2.23
C SER A 99 8.84 2.87 1.40
N VAL A 100 9.30 3.86 2.14
CA VAL A 100 10.17 4.94 1.75
C VAL A 100 11.43 4.30 1.15
N LEU A 101 11.54 4.30 -0.18
CA LEU A 101 12.73 4.75 -0.96
C LEU A 101 13.20 3.91 -2.15
N GLN A 102 12.88 2.62 -2.34
CA GLN A 102 13.54 1.89 -3.43
C GLN A 102 12.66 0.95 -4.26
N ARG A 103 13.05 0.87 -5.54
CA ARG A 103 12.77 -0.20 -6.49
C ARG A 103 13.26 -1.50 -5.86
N MET A 104 12.39 -2.51 -5.74
CA MET A 104 12.84 -3.83 -5.30
C MET A 104 13.72 -4.44 -6.40
N PRO A 105 14.93 -4.94 -6.11
CA PRO A 105 15.73 -5.68 -7.08
C PRO A 105 14.93 -6.85 -7.66
N GLY A 106 14.90 -6.98 -8.98
CA GLY A 106 14.16 -8.05 -9.66
C GLY A 106 12.65 -7.81 -9.85
N VAL A 107 12.09 -6.70 -9.37
CA VAL A 107 10.70 -6.32 -9.66
C VAL A 107 10.67 -5.47 -10.93
N SER A 108 10.20 -6.06 -12.03
CA SER A 108 9.98 -5.34 -13.27
C SER A 108 8.95 -4.22 -13.08
N PRO A 109 9.13 -3.07 -13.77
CA PRO A 109 8.15 -2.01 -13.78
C PRO A 109 6.77 -2.55 -14.12
N SER A 110 5.83 -2.26 -13.23
CA SER A 110 4.42 -2.61 -13.28
C SER A 110 3.82 -2.36 -14.66
N ILE A 111 3.23 -3.39 -15.25
CA ILE A 111 2.55 -3.25 -16.55
C ILE A 111 1.11 -2.76 -16.34
N VAL A 112 0.63 -2.67 -15.11
CA VAL A 112 -0.72 -2.18 -14.79
C VAL A 112 -0.64 -1.50 -13.44
N SER A 113 -0.87 -0.19 -13.37
CA SER A 113 -0.79 0.58 -12.12
C SER A 113 -2.18 1.13 -11.78
N LEU A 114 -2.98 0.32 -11.08
CA LEU A 114 -4.41 0.57 -10.96
C LEU A 114 -4.85 1.20 -9.62
N LEU A 115 -4.18 0.91 -8.50
CA LEU A 115 -4.76 1.19 -7.17
C LEU A 115 -3.70 1.61 -6.14
N LYS A 116 -3.22 2.86 -6.25
CA LYS A 116 -2.42 3.54 -5.21
C LYS A 116 -3.30 4.51 -4.41
N GLY A 117 -2.90 4.89 -3.19
CA GLY A 117 -3.62 5.89 -2.39
C GLY A 117 -3.93 7.21 -3.15
N ASP A 118 -3.05 7.61 -4.08
CA ASP A 118 -3.30 8.73 -4.98
C ASP A 118 -4.08 8.35 -6.27
N LYS A 119 -4.16 7.09 -6.68
CA LYS A 119 -5.06 6.66 -7.77
C LYS A 119 -6.48 6.41 -7.28
N MET A 120 -6.63 6.18 -5.98
CA MET A 120 -7.89 6.26 -5.24
C MET A 120 -8.35 7.73 -5.03
N ARG A 121 -7.69 8.75 -5.63
CA ARG A 121 -8.12 10.18 -5.53
C ARG A 121 -9.58 10.41 -5.93
N GLY A 122 -10.18 9.52 -6.72
CA GLY A 122 -11.61 9.56 -7.04
C GLY A 122 -12.51 9.07 -5.89
N LEU A 123 -12.01 8.16 -5.05
CA LEU A 123 -12.66 7.69 -3.83
C LEU A 123 -12.46 8.71 -2.71
N ARG A 124 -13.37 9.68 -2.69
CA ARG A 124 -13.44 10.77 -1.72
C ARG A 124 -14.67 10.63 -0.83
N GLY A 125 -14.62 11.28 0.33
CA GLY A 125 -15.70 11.28 1.30
C GLY A 125 -15.16 11.20 2.73
N VAL A 126 -15.66 12.11 3.56
CA VAL A 126 -15.47 12.08 5.01
C VAL A 126 -16.84 12.26 5.65
N ASP A 127 -17.41 11.17 6.14
CA ASP A 127 -18.76 11.14 6.70
C ASP A 127 -18.67 10.89 8.20
N VAL A 128 -19.14 11.84 9.02
CA VAL A 128 -19.37 11.57 10.44
C VAL A 128 -20.61 10.66 10.55
N LEU A 129 -20.44 9.50 11.17
CA LEU A 129 -21.49 8.51 11.32
C LEU A 129 -22.41 8.83 12.49
N ALA A 130 -23.60 8.24 12.47
CA ALA A 130 -24.63 8.47 13.48
C ALA A 130 -24.08 8.33 14.92
N GLY A 131 -24.36 9.35 15.73
CA GLY A 131 -23.95 9.42 17.14
C GLY A 131 -22.58 10.02 17.40
N ASP A 132 -21.92 10.61 16.39
CA ASP A 132 -20.70 11.44 16.52
C ASP A 132 -19.49 10.74 17.14
N LYS A 133 -19.50 9.40 17.08
CA LYS A 133 -18.45 8.54 17.65
C LYS A 133 -17.52 7.97 16.61
N HIS A 134 -17.94 7.95 15.35
CA HIS A 134 -17.16 7.36 14.27
C HIS A 134 -17.19 8.26 13.04
N VAL A 135 -16.08 8.29 12.31
CA VAL A 135 -15.96 8.93 11.01
C VAL A 135 -15.59 7.89 9.97
N ARG A 136 -16.30 7.87 8.84
CA ARG A 136 -15.95 7.11 7.65
C ARG A 136 -15.12 7.98 6.72
N ILE A 137 -13.99 7.46 6.28
CA ILE A 137 -13.00 8.14 5.46
C ILE A 137 -12.74 7.25 4.25
N ALA A 138 -12.99 7.76 3.05
CA ALA A 138 -12.66 7.03 1.82
C ALA A 138 -11.12 6.90 1.67
N ALA A 139 -10.65 5.79 1.09
CA ALA A 139 -9.22 5.46 1.03
C ALA A 139 -8.38 6.47 0.22
N GLY A 140 -9.01 7.28 -0.64
CA GLY A 140 -8.34 8.36 -1.35
C GLY A 140 -8.09 9.60 -0.50
N GLU A 141 -8.74 9.75 0.66
CA GLU A 141 -8.69 10.98 1.46
C GLU A 141 -7.34 11.27 2.09
N LYS A 142 -7.07 12.56 2.22
CA LYS A 142 -5.88 13.08 2.91
C LYS A 142 -6.27 13.61 4.28
N TRP A 143 -5.35 13.52 5.24
CA TRP A 143 -5.60 13.94 6.62
C TRP A 143 -6.07 15.39 6.75
N HIS A 144 -5.63 16.31 5.86
CA HIS A 144 -6.16 17.67 5.87
C HIS A 144 -7.67 17.75 5.62
N SER A 145 -8.21 16.95 4.70
CA SER A 145 -9.64 16.94 4.39
C SER A 145 -10.43 16.33 5.55
N VAL A 146 -9.88 15.26 6.16
CA VAL A 146 -10.48 14.60 7.32
C VAL A 146 -10.61 15.57 8.50
N PHE A 147 -9.51 16.24 8.86
CA PHE A 147 -9.55 17.21 9.95
C PHE A 147 -10.47 18.39 9.63
N ALA A 148 -10.45 18.91 8.39
CA ALA A 148 -11.36 19.99 8.00
C ALA A 148 -12.84 19.60 8.14
N ALA A 149 -13.20 18.37 7.76
CA ALA A 149 -14.57 17.86 7.89
C ALA A 149 -14.98 17.70 9.37
N LEU A 150 -14.11 17.11 10.20
CA LEU A 150 -14.36 16.94 11.63
C LEU A 150 -14.43 18.28 12.39
N GLU A 151 -13.60 19.25 11.98
CA GLU A 151 -13.58 20.60 12.56
C GLU A 151 -14.80 21.44 12.15
N SER A 152 -15.39 21.14 10.99
CA SER A 152 -16.62 21.79 10.52
C SER A 152 -17.90 21.17 11.13
N HIS A 153 -17.79 19.99 11.76
CA HIS A 153 -18.90 19.30 12.40
C HIS A 153 -19.36 20.00 13.69
N LYS A 154 -20.64 19.85 14.05
CA LYS A 154 -21.19 20.31 15.33
C LYS A 154 -21.88 19.13 16.04
N PRO A 155 -21.40 18.70 17.23
CA PRO A 155 -20.28 19.26 18.02
C PRO A 155 -18.93 19.11 17.32
N LEU A 156 -17.94 19.90 17.74
CA LEU A 156 -16.58 19.87 17.21
C LEU A 156 -15.95 18.50 17.49
N LEU A 157 -15.48 17.81 16.45
CA LEU A 157 -14.88 16.47 16.55
C LEU A 157 -13.41 16.47 16.14
N THR A 158 -12.70 15.43 16.58
CA THR A 158 -11.37 15.08 16.09
C THR A 158 -11.18 13.56 16.09
N ALA A 159 -10.09 13.07 15.50
CA ALA A 159 -9.74 11.65 15.46
C ALA A 159 -8.22 11.47 15.53
N VAL A 160 -7.76 10.29 15.98
CA VAL A 160 -6.33 9.95 15.95
C VAL A 160 -5.93 9.74 14.49
N GLY A 161 -4.96 10.52 14.01
CA GLY A 161 -4.60 10.54 12.60
C GLY A 161 -3.13 10.78 12.29
N GLY A 162 -2.83 10.93 11.01
CA GLY A 162 -1.48 11.09 10.49
C GLY A 162 -0.89 12.45 10.82
N ARG A 163 0.39 12.47 11.21
CA ARG A 163 1.15 13.70 11.49
C ARG A 163 1.27 14.62 10.27
N SER A 164 1.37 14.04 9.07
CA SER A 164 1.54 14.79 7.83
C SER A 164 0.21 14.98 7.13
N ARG A 165 -0.22 16.24 6.99
CA ARG A 165 -1.49 16.65 6.36
C ARG A 165 -1.75 16.07 4.96
N ASN A 166 -0.70 15.79 4.20
CA ASN A 166 -0.78 15.34 2.81
C ASN A 166 -0.71 13.82 2.65
N VAL A 167 -0.61 13.05 3.74
CA VAL A 167 -0.59 11.58 3.71
C VAL A 167 -2.04 11.06 3.72
N GLY A 168 -2.26 9.92 3.06
CA GLY A 168 -3.55 9.25 3.02
C GLY A 168 -4.00 8.77 4.41
N ALA A 169 -5.31 8.72 4.62
CA ALA A 169 -5.88 8.07 5.79
C ALA A 169 -5.74 6.55 5.69
N ILE A 170 -5.26 5.90 6.76
CA ILE A 170 -5.12 4.45 6.84
C ILE A 170 -5.98 3.95 8.00
N GLY A 171 -6.68 2.85 7.75
CA GLY A 171 -7.48 2.07 8.69
C GLY A 171 -8.29 1.04 7.90
N SER A 172 -9.30 0.39 8.48
CA SER A 172 -9.69 -0.93 7.96
C SER A 172 -11.15 -1.28 8.17
N TYR A 173 -12.05 -1.02 7.22
CA TYR A 173 -13.45 -1.47 7.39
C TYR A 173 -14.10 -1.91 6.08
N LEU A 174 -14.01 -1.17 4.97
CA LEU A 174 -14.56 -1.64 3.69
C LEU A 174 -13.44 -2.20 2.82
N VAL A 175 -13.49 -3.50 2.55
CA VAL A 175 -12.42 -4.25 1.88
C VAL A 175 -12.99 -4.95 0.66
N VAL A 176 -12.29 -4.86 -0.45
CA VAL A 176 -12.60 -5.64 -1.65
C VAL A 176 -11.61 -6.81 -1.73
N LEU A 177 -12.13 -8.03 -1.68
CA LEU A 177 -11.36 -9.27 -1.77
C LEU A 177 -10.94 -9.56 -3.21
N ALA A 178 -10.08 -10.55 -3.42
CA ALA A 178 -9.60 -10.95 -4.75
C ALA A 178 -10.75 -11.44 -5.65
N SER A 179 -11.81 -11.99 -5.06
CA SER A 179 -13.06 -12.35 -5.76
C SER A 179 -13.86 -11.14 -6.25
N GLY A 180 -13.49 -9.92 -5.83
CA GLY A 180 -14.29 -8.72 -5.96
C GLY A 180 -15.40 -8.59 -4.93
N GLU A 181 -15.55 -9.55 -4.02
CA GLU A 181 -16.50 -9.44 -2.91
C GLU A 181 -16.16 -8.21 -2.05
N ILE A 182 -17.19 -7.43 -1.74
CA ILE A 182 -17.09 -6.27 -0.86
C ILE A 182 -17.48 -6.72 0.54
N ILE A 183 -16.52 -6.75 1.45
CA ILE A 183 -16.72 -7.16 2.84
C ILE A 183 -16.50 -5.98 3.78
N THR A 184 -17.28 -5.92 4.86
CA THR A 184 -17.01 -5.02 5.97
C THR A 184 -16.33 -5.76 7.11
N ALA A 185 -15.07 -5.45 7.38
CA ALA A 185 -14.31 -6.03 8.49
C ALA A 185 -14.64 -5.29 9.79
N ARG A 186 -15.22 -5.98 10.78
CA ARG A 186 -15.60 -5.35 12.06
C ARG A 186 -15.13 -6.14 13.27
N ARG A 187 -14.67 -5.41 14.29
CA ARG A 187 -14.24 -6.00 15.57
C ARG A 187 -15.38 -6.73 16.30
N ASP A 188 -16.58 -6.19 16.23
CA ASP A 188 -17.78 -6.69 16.91
C ASP A 188 -18.54 -7.76 16.12
N ASP A 189 -18.09 -8.07 14.90
CA ASP A 189 -18.64 -9.16 14.08
C ASP A 189 -17.70 -10.37 14.10
N SER A 190 -18.08 -11.42 14.81
CA SER A 190 -17.32 -12.68 14.89
C SER A 190 -16.93 -13.29 13.54
N LYS A 191 -17.67 -13.00 12.45
CA LYS A 191 -17.39 -13.52 11.11
C LYS A 191 -16.21 -12.81 10.43
N THR A 192 -15.95 -11.56 10.80
CA THR A 192 -14.98 -10.67 10.15
C THR A 192 -13.99 -10.00 11.11
N ALA A 193 -14.09 -10.29 12.41
CA ALA A 193 -13.20 -9.78 13.45
C ALA A 193 -11.74 -10.20 13.25
N ASP A 194 -11.52 -11.38 12.67
CA ASP A 194 -10.18 -11.87 12.30
C ASP A 194 -9.57 -11.03 11.18
N LEU A 195 -10.34 -10.72 10.13
CA LEU A 195 -9.93 -9.80 9.06
C LEU A 195 -9.67 -8.39 9.60
N TRP A 196 -10.55 -7.90 10.48
CA TRP A 196 -10.39 -6.59 11.11
C TRP A 196 -9.07 -6.50 11.87
N ASP A 197 -8.74 -7.52 12.67
CA ASP A 197 -7.48 -7.52 13.42
C ASP A 197 -6.27 -7.67 12.49
N ALA A 198 -6.33 -8.55 11.49
CA ALA A 198 -5.24 -8.78 10.56
C ALA A 198 -4.87 -7.54 9.74
N LEU A 199 -5.85 -6.73 9.33
CA LEU A 199 -5.62 -5.48 8.58
C LEU A 199 -4.83 -4.43 9.37
N ARG A 200 -4.81 -4.51 10.70
CA ARG A 200 -4.00 -3.63 11.57
C ARG A 200 -2.55 -4.10 11.64
N GLY A 201 -1.85 -3.97 10.52
CA GLY A 201 -0.44 -4.33 10.37
C GLY A 201 -0.17 -5.28 9.21
N GLY A 202 -1.17 -6.05 8.78
CA GLY A 202 -1.02 -6.99 7.66
C GLY A 202 -1.18 -6.36 6.27
N SER A 203 -1.38 -5.04 6.16
CA SER A 203 -1.32 -4.30 4.87
C SER A 203 -2.26 -4.89 3.79
N THR A 204 -1.83 -4.92 2.53
CA THR A 204 -2.59 -5.34 1.34
C THR A 204 -2.69 -6.84 1.16
N ASN A 205 -2.36 -7.63 2.19
CA ASN A 205 -2.30 -9.09 2.09
C ASN A 205 -3.68 -9.76 1.99
N PHE A 206 -4.76 -9.05 2.31
CA PHE A 206 -6.11 -9.63 2.44
C PHE A 206 -7.14 -9.03 1.49
N GLY A 207 -6.80 -7.93 0.81
CA GLY A 207 -7.78 -7.12 0.10
C GLY A 207 -7.35 -5.69 -0.11
N ILE A 208 -8.17 -4.96 -0.86
CA ILE A 208 -8.01 -3.52 -1.07
C ILE A 208 -8.99 -2.78 -0.18
N VAL A 209 -8.47 -1.99 0.76
CA VAL A 209 -9.30 -1.12 1.59
C VAL A 209 -9.77 0.07 0.76
N THR A 210 -11.09 0.28 0.69
CA THR A 210 -11.69 1.41 -0.03
C THR A 210 -12.27 2.47 0.90
N ALA A 211 -12.54 2.12 2.16
CA ALA A 211 -12.93 3.05 3.20
C ALA A 211 -12.55 2.55 4.61
N VAL A 212 -12.42 3.52 5.50
CA VAL A 212 -12.02 3.35 6.90
C VAL A 212 -13.05 3.99 7.79
N GLU A 213 -13.60 3.27 8.75
CA GLU A 213 -14.33 3.86 9.87
C GLU A 213 -13.39 3.99 11.06
N MET A 214 -13.35 5.11 11.75
CA MET A 214 -12.52 5.21 12.95
C MET A 214 -13.21 6.02 14.01
N SER A 215 -12.85 5.76 15.27
CA SER A 215 -13.39 6.52 16.36
C SER A 215 -12.99 7.98 16.22
N CYS A 216 -13.98 8.85 16.29
CA CYS A 216 -13.82 10.27 16.52
C CYS A 216 -14.39 10.62 17.89
N PHE A 217 -13.96 11.74 18.44
CA PHE A 217 -14.36 12.18 19.76
C PHE A 217 -14.48 13.70 19.82
N PRO A 218 -15.37 14.24 20.68
CA PRO A 218 -15.46 15.66 20.91
C PRO A 218 -14.13 16.23 21.40
N HIS A 219 -13.75 17.38 20.87
CA HIS A 219 -12.57 18.09 21.35
C HIS A 219 -12.87 19.60 21.40
N PRO A 220 -12.58 20.29 22.51
CA PRO A 220 -13.03 21.68 22.73
C PRO A 220 -12.25 22.73 21.94
N ALA A 221 -11.21 22.34 21.18
CA ALA A 221 -10.38 23.26 20.41
C ALA A 221 -9.89 22.60 19.11
N HIS A 222 -9.53 23.41 18.10
CA HIS A 222 -8.81 22.94 16.91
C HIS A 222 -7.51 22.25 17.34
N PHE A 223 -7.34 20.98 17.00
CA PHE A 223 -6.18 20.20 17.41
C PHE A 223 -4.99 20.61 16.53
N ARG A 224 -4.04 21.36 17.08
CA ARG A 224 -2.76 21.63 16.40
C ARG A 224 -1.80 20.51 16.76
N GLY A 225 -1.51 19.63 15.81
CA GLY A 225 -0.51 18.58 15.98
C GLY A 225 0.87 19.15 16.33
N GLY A 226 1.64 18.40 17.11
CA GLY A 226 3.03 18.68 17.42
C GLY A 226 3.96 17.66 16.75
N THR A 227 5.18 18.07 16.46
CA THR A 227 6.26 17.10 16.19
C THR A 227 6.82 16.69 17.55
N PRO A 228 6.90 15.38 17.89
CA PRO A 228 7.64 14.97 19.07
C PRO A 228 9.10 15.36 18.86
N PHE A 229 9.59 16.30 19.65
CA PHE A 229 11.02 16.56 19.77
C PHE A 229 11.52 15.71 20.93
N TYR A 230 12.51 14.88 20.67
CA TYR A 230 13.24 14.21 21.74
C TYR A 230 14.02 15.27 22.52
N LEU A 231 13.97 15.21 23.85
CA LEU A 231 14.76 16.09 24.69
C LEU A 231 16.25 15.90 24.38
N PRO A 232 17.08 16.96 24.41
CA PRO A 232 18.53 16.85 24.22
C PRO A 232 19.19 15.80 25.12
N SER A 233 18.61 15.55 26.30
CA SER A 233 19.03 14.52 27.26
C SER A 233 18.85 13.09 26.79
N ALA A 234 17.95 12.81 25.84
CA ALA A 234 17.73 11.48 25.27
C ALA A 234 18.48 11.29 23.93
N ARG A 235 19.26 12.29 23.50
CA ARG A 235 19.89 12.31 22.17
C ARG A 235 20.83 11.13 21.97
N GLN A 236 21.60 10.76 22.99
CA GLN A 236 22.63 9.74 22.86
C GLN A 236 22.04 8.33 22.76
N GLU A 237 20.99 8.06 23.52
CA GLU A 237 20.20 6.82 23.53
C GLU A 237 19.35 6.71 22.26
N THR A 238 18.74 7.83 21.83
CA THR A 238 17.97 7.88 20.58
C THR A 238 18.87 7.69 19.36
N LEU A 239 20.08 8.27 19.34
CA LEU A 239 21.06 8.05 18.28
C LEU A 239 21.59 6.61 18.26
N LYS A 240 21.71 5.96 19.43
CA LYS A 240 22.04 4.53 19.53
C LYS A 240 20.89 3.63 19.05
N ALA A 241 19.64 4.06 19.25
CA ALA A 241 18.44 3.30 18.91
C ALA A 241 17.94 3.52 17.47
N LEU A 242 18.42 4.55 16.76
CA LEU A 242 17.89 4.94 15.45
C LEU A 242 19.02 5.12 14.43
N TYR A 243 19.55 4.01 13.92
CA TYR A 243 20.35 4.02 12.70
C TYR A 243 19.40 3.96 11.50
N ARG A 244 19.06 5.13 10.93
CA ARG A 244 18.37 5.20 9.64
C ARG A 244 19.39 5.56 8.57
N ILE A 245 19.76 4.61 7.73
CA ILE A 245 20.45 4.94 6.48
C ILE A 245 19.46 5.67 5.58
N CYS A 246 19.91 6.77 5.00
CA CYS A 246 19.25 7.37 3.85
C CYS A 246 20.31 7.51 2.77
N THR A 247 20.23 6.65 1.76
CA THR A 247 21.12 6.69 0.62
C THR A 247 20.43 7.46 -0.50
N THR A 248 21.11 8.49 -1.02
CA THR A 248 20.66 9.25 -2.20
C THR A 248 21.82 9.31 -3.18
N TYR A 249 21.55 9.03 -4.45
CA TYR A 249 22.53 8.99 -5.52
C TYR A 249 21.91 9.54 -6.81
N ASN A 250 22.75 10.04 -7.72
CA ASN A 250 22.30 10.89 -8.83
C ASN A 250 22.15 10.14 -10.16
N ASN A 251 22.55 8.86 -10.23
CA ASN A 251 22.61 8.11 -11.48
C ASN A 251 21.87 6.78 -11.32
N ALA A 252 20.82 6.58 -12.12
CA ALA A 252 20.02 5.36 -12.10
C ALA A 252 20.83 4.09 -12.43
N LYS A 253 22.01 4.22 -13.07
CA LYS A 253 22.92 3.08 -13.29
C LYS A 253 23.52 2.53 -12.00
N ASP A 254 23.50 3.31 -10.92
CA ASP A 254 24.03 2.90 -9.62
C ASP A 254 22.95 2.21 -8.76
N ASP A 255 21.71 2.06 -9.28
CA ASP A 255 20.57 1.44 -8.57
C ASP A 255 20.94 0.08 -7.95
N ASP A 256 21.48 -0.83 -8.76
CA ASP A 256 21.80 -2.19 -8.33
C ASP A 256 22.94 -2.19 -7.30
N PHE A 257 23.99 -1.40 -7.55
CA PHE A 257 25.11 -1.26 -6.62
C PHE A 257 24.66 -0.71 -5.26
N VAL A 258 23.83 0.33 -5.25
CA VAL A 258 23.32 0.92 -4.01
C VAL A 258 22.40 -0.06 -3.28
N ALA A 259 21.53 -0.77 -4.00
CA ALA A 259 20.66 -1.77 -3.40
C ALA A 259 21.45 -2.94 -2.77
N GLU A 260 22.51 -3.41 -3.43
CA GLU A 260 23.41 -4.44 -2.90
C GLU A 260 24.17 -3.93 -1.67
N ALA A 261 24.70 -2.71 -1.72
CA ALA A 261 25.44 -2.10 -0.61
C ALA A 261 24.56 -1.87 0.62
N ASP A 262 23.36 -1.32 0.44
CA ASP A 262 22.39 -1.10 1.52
C ASP A 262 21.96 -2.45 2.13
N THR A 263 21.70 -3.47 1.31
CA THR A 263 21.34 -4.83 1.79
C THR A 263 22.48 -5.43 2.63
N LYS A 264 23.71 -5.40 2.12
CA LYS A 264 24.88 -5.90 2.85
C LYS A 264 25.10 -5.16 4.17
N TYR A 265 24.98 -3.84 4.17
CA TYR A 265 25.10 -3.07 5.40
C TYR A 265 24.04 -3.48 6.43
N LEU A 266 22.79 -3.65 6.02
CA LEU A 266 21.71 -4.04 6.92
C LEU A 266 21.97 -5.43 7.53
N GLU A 267 22.49 -6.36 6.75
CA GLU A 267 22.92 -7.68 7.25
C GLU A 267 24.04 -7.56 8.29
N GLU A 268 25.05 -6.72 8.04
CA GLU A 268 26.17 -6.47 8.96
C GLU A 268 25.70 -5.81 10.27
N VAL A 269 24.83 -4.81 10.19
CA VAL A 269 24.25 -4.15 11.37
C VAL A 269 23.36 -5.11 12.16
N ALA A 270 22.52 -5.90 11.50
CA ALA A 270 21.70 -6.90 12.18
C ALA A 270 22.55 -7.97 12.86
N ALA A 271 23.63 -8.44 12.22
CA ALA A 271 24.57 -9.38 12.81
C ALA A 271 25.27 -8.80 14.05
N LEU A 272 25.72 -7.54 13.98
CA LEU A 272 26.32 -6.85 15.12
C LEU A 272 25.31 -6.65 16.26
N ALA A 273 24.08 -6.24 15.96
CA ALA A 273 23.02 -6.09 16.95
C ALA A 273 22.71 -7.42 17.66
N ARG A 274 22.70 -8.55 16.92
CA ARG A 274 22.59 -9.90 17.51
C ARG A 274 23.74 -10.22 18.44
N GLN A 275 24.98 -9.98 17.99
CA GLN A 275 26.17 -10.23 18.81
C GLN A 275 26.15 -9.42 20.12
N MET A 276 25.61 -8.21 20.08
CA MET A 276 25.48 -7.32 21.24
C MET A 276 24.24 -7.62 22.10
N GLY A 277 23.35 -8.53 21.69
CA GLY A 277 22.08 -8.77 22.39
C GLY A 277 21.09 -7.59 22.33
N LEU A 278 21.22 -6.73 21.31
CA LEU A 278 20.40 -5.52 21.11
C LEU A 278 19.36 -5.68 20.00
N GLU A 279 19.36 -6.79 19.28
CA GLU A 279 18.38 -7.06 18.23
C GLU A 279 16.97 -7.19 18.83
N HIS A 280 16.01 -6.55 18.19
CA HIS A 280 14.59 -6.73 18.48
C HIS A 280 13.87 -7.24 17.23
N ARG A 281 13.04 -8.28 17.38
CA ARG A 281 12.34 -8.90 16.24
C ARG A 281 11.43 -7.96 15.46
N TYR A 282 10.83 -6.98 16.15
CA TYR A 282 9.87 -6.06 15.53
C TYR A 282 10.57 -5.10 14.58
N ILE A 283 10.19 -5.17 13.31
CA ILE A 283 10.64 -4.27 12.25
C ILE A 283 9.49 -3.31 11.91
N PHE A 284 9.74 -2.01 12.00
CA PHE A 284 8.73 -1.02 11.67
C PHE A 284 8.61 -0.87 10.16
N ALA A 285 7.50 -1.34 9.57
CA ALA A 285 7.29 -1.40 8.12
C ALA A 285 7.60 -0.11 7.33
N ASN A 286 7.42 1.07 7.94
CA ASN A 286 7.71 2.34 7.25
C ASN A 286 9.21 2.64 7.11
N TYR A 287 10.06 1.97 7.88
CA TYR A 287 11.52 2.09 7.85
C TYR A 287 12.22 0.79 7.44
N ALA A 288 11.43 -0.23 7.10
CA ALA A 288 11.95 -1.51 6.67
C ALA A 288 12.43 -1.45 5.22
N TRP A 289 13.59 -2.04 4.97
CA TRP A 289 14.09 -2.35 3.65
C TRP A 289 13.24 -3.44 2.99
N PRO A 290 13.04 -3.42 1.67
CA PRO A 290 12.16 -4.37 0.98
C PRO A 290 12.37 -5.86 1.28
N THR A 291 13.60 -6.28 1.55
CA THR A 291 13.94 -7.69 1.83
C THR A 291 13.81 -8.06 3.30
N GLU A 292 13.55 -7.10 4.19
CA GLU A 292 13.41 -7.38 5.61
C GLU A 292 12.12 -8.16 5.92
N PRO A 293 12.16 -9.13 6.84
CA PRO A 293 11.04 -10.03 7.12
C PRO A 293 10.02 -9.39 8.07
N VAL A 294 9.45 -8.24 7.70
CA VAL A 294 8.55 -7.44 8.56
C VAL A 294 7.39 -8.24 9.14
N MET A 295 6.76 -9.10 8.34
CA MET A 295 5.63 -9.92 8.81
C MET A 295 6.06 -10.95 9.86
N ALA A 296 7.24 -11.54 9.72
CA ALA A 296 7.80 -12.43 10.74
C ALA A 296 8.26 -11.64 11.99
N GLY A 297 8.65 -10.38 11.82
CA GLY A 297 9.03 -9.49 12.92
C GLY A 297 7.91 -9.22 13.94
N TYR A 298 6.65 -9.45 13.56
CA TYR A 298 5.52 -9.40 14.51
C TYR A 298 5.50 -10.56 15.51
N GLY A 299 6.27 -11.62 15.26
CA GLY A 299 6.37 -12.83 16.07
C GLY A 299 5.57 -14.00 15.49
N GLU A 300 6.00 -15.22 15.84
CA GLU A 300 5.49 -16.46 15.22
C GLU A 300 3.98 -16.64 15.37
N GLU A 301 3.44 -16.44 16.57
CA GLU A 301 2.00 -16.54 16.83
C GLU A 301 1.19 -15.58 15.93
N ARG A 302 1.70 -14.35 15.75
CA ARG A 302 1.05 -13.36 14.90
C ARG A 302 1.19 -13.73 13.42
N LEU A 303 2.34 -14.24 13.00
CA LEU A 303 2.55 -14.69 11.62
C LEU A 303 1.63 -15.87 11.26
N VAL A 304 1.49 -16.86 12.14
CA VAL A 304 0.55 -17.97 11.98
C VAL A 304 -0.90 -17.47 11.89
N PHE A 305 -1.28 -16.51 12.73
CA PHE A 305 -2.59 -15.86 12.65
C PHE A 305 -2.80 -15.17 11.28
N LEU A 306 -1.85 -14.37 10.82
CA LEU A 306 -1.93 -13.68 9.53
C LEU A 306 -2.02 -14.66 8.36
N ARG A 307 -1.25 -15.76 8.39
CA ARG A 307 -1.35 -16.85 7.39
C ARG A 307 -2.72 -17.50 7.38
N LYS A 308 -3.31 -17.77 8.56
CA LYS A 308 -4.66 -18.34 8.67
C LYS A 308 -5.72 -17.40 8.07
N VAL A 309 -5.62 -16.10 8.34
CA VAL A 309 -6.55 -15.10 7.77
C VAL A 309 -6.35 -14.97 6.25
N ALA A 310 -5.10 -15.00 5.77
CA ALA A 310 -4.80 -14.99 4.34
C ALA A 310 -5.41 -16.22 3.64
N ALA A 311 -5.27 -17.42 4.19
CA ALA A 311 -5.88 -18.64 3.65
C ALA A 311 -7.42 -18.57 3.60
N LYS A 312 -8.07 -17.84 4.53
CA LYS A 312 -9.51 -17.64 4.56
C LYS A 312 -10.01 -16.64 3.50
N TYR A 313 -9.34 -15.49 3.37
CA TYR A 313 -9.82 -14.36 2.53
C TYR A 313 -9.15 -14.25 1.16
N ASP A 314 -7.98 -14.87 1.00
CA ASP A 314 -7.23 -14.98 -0.24
C ASP A 314 -6.76 -16.43 -0.45
N PRO A 315 -7.68 -17.40 -0.55
CA PRO A 315 -7.34 -18.83 -0.61
C PRO A 315 -6.49 -19.22 -1.82
N LYS A 316 -6.49 -18.39 -2.87
CA LYS A 316 -5.67 -18.60 -4.06
C LYS A 316 -4.31 -17.88 -3.96
N GLY A 317 -4.11 -16.98 -3.00
CA GLY A 317 -2.88 -16.21 -2.88
C GLY A 317 -2.73 -15.15 -3.98
N PHE A 318 -3.84 -14.53 -4.41
CA PHE A 318 -3.86 -13.43 -5.37
C PHE A 318 -3.09 -12.22 -4.82
N PHE A 319 -3.34 -11.80 -3.59
CA PHE A 319 -2.62 -10.68 -2.98
C PHE A 319 -1.19 -11.05 -2.55
N GLN A 320 -0.89 -12.34 -2.47
CA GLN A 320 0.47 -12.84 -2.20
C GLN A 320 1.35 -12.85 -3.46
N GLY A 321 0.77 -13.14 -4.64
CA GLY A 321 1.56 -13.33 -5.87
C GLY A 321 1.25 -12.39 -7.03
N GLN A 322 0.07 -11.75 -7.09
CA GLN A 322 -0.38 -10.88 -8.19
C GLN A 322 -0.47 -9.41 -7.79
N PHE A 323 -0.15 -9.07 -6.53
CA PHE A 323 -0.23 -7.70 -6.02
C PHE A 323 1.15 -7.28 -5.50
N VAL A 324 1.84 -6.41 -6.23
CA VAL A 324 3.17 -5.93 -5.87
C VAL A 324 3.07 -4.76 -4.89
N GLY A 325 3.80 -4.85 -3.77
CA GLY A 325 3.90 -3.78 -2.76
C GLY A 325 3.40 -4.20 -1.37
N GLY A 326 3.96 -3.55 -0.35
CA GLY A 326 3.85 -3.98 1.05
C GLY A 326 4.68 -5.24 1.34
N PHE A 327 4.86 -5.55 2.62
CA PHE A 327 5.51 -6.79 3.05
C PHE A 327 4.51 -7.94 2.95
N LYS A 328 4.88 -9.01 2.25
CA LYS A 328 3.98 -10.16 2.03
C LYS A 328 4.13 -11.21 3.13
N ILE A 329 3.06 -11.95 3.38
CA ILE A 329 3.05 -13.06 4.35
C ILE A 329 3.71 -14.31 3.73
N GLY A 330 3.66 -14.43 2.40
CA GLY A 330 4.14 -15.60 1.66
C GLY A 330 3.04 -16.66 1.47
N ARG A 331 3.26 -17.61 0.56
CA ARG A 331 2.37 -18.76 0.35
C ARG A 331 2.74 -19.85 1.37
N SER A 332 1.73 -20.56 1.87
CA SER A 332 1.91 -21.63 2.88
C SER A 332 2.69 -22.85 2.38
N GLU A 333 3.05 -22.93 1.10
CA GLU A 333 3.73 -24.08 0.48
C GLU A 333 5.25 -23.87 0.30
N GLU A 334 5.83 -22.74 0.72
CA GLU A 334 7.29 -22.48 0.62
C GLU A 334 8.01 -22.70 1.96
N SER A 335 7.67 -23.77 2.68
CA SER A 335 8.44 -24.31 3.81
C SER A 335 8.96 -25.70 3.51
#